data_AF-A0A0N5AXE6-F1
#
_entry.id   AF-A0A0N5AXE6-F1
#
_cell.length_a   1.000
_cell.length_b   1.000
_cell.length_c   1.000
_cell.angle_alpha   90.00
_cell.angle_beta   90.00
_cell.angle_gamma   90.00
#
_symmetry.space_group_name_H-M   'P 1'
#
loop_
_entity.id
_entity.type
_entity.pdbx_description
1 polymer ?
#
loop_
_entity_poly.entity_id
_entity_poly.type
_entity_poly.pdbx_seq_one_letter_code
_entity_poly.pdbx_strand_id
1 'polypeptide(L)'
;LTWDAGATRSKEAIENLYARQRFVTCCKAFGLQAIDAVYIDIKNLEGLRKQCEEGSSWGFTGKQVIHPSQIETVQSAFLPSEDKIEWARSLMKEFIEHEKIGKGAFTFRGHMIDRPLLLQAMNVVKMLDRVNNSQS
;
A
#
# COMPACT_ATOMS: atom_id res chain seq x y z
N LEU A 1 18.47 9.87 -7.68
CA LEU A 1 17.51 10.99 -7.64
C LEU A 1 18.03 12.20 -6.87
N THR A 2 18.23 12.14 -5.55
CA THR A 2 18.77 13.28 -4.77
C THR A 2 20.10 13.82 -5.35
N TRP A 3 21.03 12.92 -5.69
CA TRP A 3 22.31 13.29 -6.31
C TRP A 3 22.14 13.89 -7.72
N ASP A 4 21.32 13.26 -8.58
CA ASP A 4 21.08 13.73 -9.95
C ASP A 4 20.37 15.09 -10.00
N ALA A 5 19.54 15.39 -8.99
CA ALA A 5 18.86 16.66 -8.83
C ALA A 5 19.74 17.75 -8.20
N GLY A 6 20.97 17.44 -7.80
CA GLY A 6 21.86 18.35 -7.07
C GLY A 6 21.37 18.72 -5.67
N ALA A 7 20.43 17.95 -5.12
CA ALA A 7 19.89 18.19 -3.79
C ALA A 7 20.76 17.53 -2.70
N THR A 8 20.82 18.15 -1.53
CA THR A 8 21.44 17.54 -0.35
C THR A 8 20.41 16.68 0.37
N ARG A 9 20.81 15.46 0.73
CA ARG A 9 19.93 14.53 1.44
C ARG A 9 19.66 15.04 2.86
N SER A 10 18.39 15.25 3.18
CA SER A 10 17.93 15.60 4.52
C SER A 10 17.44 14.36 5.29
N LYS A 11 17.22 14.48 6.60
CA LYS A 11 16.61 13.39 7.39
C LYS A 11 15.13 13.24 7.08
N GLU A 12 14.48 14.37 6.79
CA GLU A 12 13.06 14.50 6.50
C GLU A 12 12.73 14.04 5.07
N ALA A 13 13.75 13.95 4.20
CA ALA A 13 13.67 13.48 2.82
C ALA A 13 12.64 14.23 1.94
N ILE A 14 12.29 15.47 2.33
CA ILE A 14 11.28 16.31 1.66
C ILE A 14 11.71 16.61 0.21
N GLU A 15 13.01 16.67 -0.06
CA GLU A 15 13.54 16.88 -1.41
C GLU A 15 13.11 15.79 -2.41
N ASN A 16 12.72 14.61 -1.91
CA ASN A 16 12.24 13.49 -2.73
C ASN A 16 10.71 13.39 -2.81
N LEU A 17 9.97 14.23 -2.09
CA LEU A 17 8.51 14.12 -1.96
C LEU A 17 7.80 14.14 -3.31
N TYR A 18 8.06 15.18 -4.11
CA TYR A 18 7.45 15.33 -5.43
C TYR A 18 7.76 14.13 -6.34
N ALA A 19 9.02 13.68 -6.35
CA ALA A 19 9.43 12.55 -7.18
C ALA A 19 8.76 11.24 -6.76
N ARG A 20 8.68 10.96 -5.45
CA ARG A 20 7.99 9.77 -4.91
C ARG A 20 6.50 9.78 -5.26
N GLN A 21 5.83 10.92 -5.07
CA GLN A 21 4.41 11.05 -5.38
C GLN A 21 4.13 10.92 -6.89
N ARG A 22 4.91 11.62 -7.73
CA ARG A 22 4.78 11.50 -9.19
C ARG A 22 5.02 10.06 -9.66
N PHE A 23 6.02 9.39 -9.11
CA PHE A 23 6.33 8.00 -9.44
C PHE A 23 5.16 7.06 -9.12
N VAL A 24 4.62 7.12 -7.89
CA VAL A 24 3.50 6.24 -7.52
C VAL A 24 2.26 6.53 -8.36
N THR A 25 1.93 7.80 -8.64
CA THR A 25 0.81 8.17 -9.51
C THR A 25 0.98 7.58 -10.91
N CYS A 26 2.16 7.70 -11.51
CA CYS A 26 2.44 7.10 -12.81
C CYS A 26 2.28 5.57 -12.79
N CYS A 27 2.90 4.88 -11.83
CA CYS A 27 2.78 3.42 -11.72
C CYS A 27 1.31 2.99 -11.60
N LYS A 28 0.53 3.66 -10.76
CA LYS A 28 -0.90 3.33 -10.57
C LYS A 28 -1.74 3.59 -11.80
N ALA A 29 -1.46 4.67 -12.55
CA ALA A 29 -2.15 4.95 -13.81
C ALA A 29 -1.98 3.82 -14.85
N PHE A 30 -0.84 3.12 -14.81
CA PHE A 30 -0.56 1.96 -15.69
C PHE A 30 -0.82 0.60 -15.03
N GLY A 31 -1.42 0.56 -13.83
CA GLY A 31 -1.68 -0.69 -13.12
C GLY A 31 -0.41 -1.44 -12.66
N LEU A 32 0.72 -0.74 -12.56
CA LEU A 32 2.01 -1.29 -12.16
C LEU A 32 2.21 -1.24 -10.63
N GLN A 33 3.07 -2.12 -10.14
CA GLN A 33 3.60 -2.03 -8.77
C GLN A 33 4.54 -0.82 -8.65
N ALA A 34 4.53 -0.19 -7.48
CA ALA A 34 5.39 0.95 -7.16
C ALA A 34 6.25 0.56 -5.96
N ILE A 35 7.56 0.43 -6.16
CA ILE A 35 8.50 0.06 -5.11
C ILE A 35 9.27 1.29 -4.67
N ASP A 36 9.21 1.59 -3.37
CA ASP A 36 9.87 2.76 -2.79
C ASP A 36 11.38 2.55 -2.65
N ALA A 37 12.12 3.64 -2.55
CA ALA A 37 13.58 3.65 -2.47
C ALA A 37 14.09 3.11 -1.12
N VAL A 38 15.38 2.78 -1.07
CA VAL A 38 16.03 2.25 0.14
C VAL A 38 16.08 3.27 1.29
N TYR A 39 15.92 2.78 2.52
CA TYR A 39 16.23 3.54 3.72
C TYR A 39 17.65 3.20 4.19
N ILE A 40 18.53 4.19 4.17
CA ILE A 40 19.99 3.96 4.35
C ILE A 40 20.41 3.81 5.81
N ASP A 41 19.65 4.35 6.75
CA ASP A 41 19.99 4.30 8.18
C ASP A 41 19.49 2.97 8.77
N ILE A 42 20.32 1.94 8.69
CA ILE A 42 19.98 0.57 9.10
C ILE A 42 19.63 0.48 10.59
N LYS A 43 20.21 1.34 11.43
CA LYS A 43 19.99 1.30 12.89
C LYS A 43 18.68 1.96 13.30
N ASN A 44 18.13 2.83 12.47
CA ASN A 44 16.92 3.60 12.78
C ASN A 44 15.67 2.93 12.20
N LEU A 45 15.25 1.82 12.81
CA LEU A 45 14.05 1.08 12.42
C LEU A 45 12.76 1.89 12.60
N GLU A 46 12.72 2.82 13.54
CA GLU A 46 11.56 3.68 13.76
C GLU A 46 11.38 4.70 12.64
N GLY A 47 12.48 5.28 12.15
CA GLY A 47 12.46 6.14 10.95
C GLY A 47 12.07 5.37 9.69
N LEU A 48 12.57 4.12 9.56
CA LEU A 48 12.15 3.21 8.49
C LEU A 48 10.63 2.96 8.55
N ARG A 49 10.09 2.60 9.72
CA ARG A 49 8.66 2.32 9.92
C ARG A 49 7.80 3.48 9.45
N LYS A 50 8.11 4.70 9.91
CA LYS A 50 7.38 5.92 9.50
C LYS A 50 7.40 6.14 7.99
N GLN A 51 8.56 5.98 7.35
CA GLN A 51 8.67 6.15 5.90
C GLN A 51 7.93 5.06 5.12
N CYS A 52 7.88 3.82 5.64
CA CYS A 52 7.12 2.73 5.05
C CYS A 52 5.61 2.96 5.17
N GLU A 53 5.13 3.37 6.34
CA GLU A 53 3.72 3.70 6.58
C GLU A 53 3.25 4.84 5.68
N GLU A 54 4.07 5.89 5.56
CA GLU A 54 3.84 6.99 4.63
C GLU A 54 3.78 6.48 3.17
N GLY A 55 4.77 5.71 2.73
CA GLY A 55 4.79 5.16 1.37
C GLY A 55 3.58 4.27 1.07
N SER A 56 3.21 3.40 2.01
CA SER A 56 2.03 2.53 1.95
C SER A 56 0.75 3.37 1.80
N SER A 57 0.61 4.45 2.58
CA SER A 57 -0.53 5.36 2.50
C SER A 57 -0.66 6.08 1.14
N TRP A 58 0.47 6.37 0.46
CA TRP A 58 0.48 6.99 -0.87
C TRP A 58 0.27 5.98 -2.01
N GLY A 59 0.25 4.68 -1.69
CA GLY A 59 -0.01 3.61 -2.65
C GLY A 59 1.24 2.87 -3.12
N PHE A 60 2.41 3.08 -2.53
CA PHE A 60 3.55 2.17 -2.78
C PHE A 60 3.17 0.75 -2.38
N THR A 61 3.63 -0.23 -3.15
CA THR A 61 3.34 -1.65 -2.95
C THR A 61 4.45 -2.39 -2.22
N GLY A 62 5.54 -1.70 -1.90
CA GLY A 62 6.69 -2.26 -1.20
C GLY A 62 7.83 -1.27 -1.15
N LYS A 63 8.96 -1.72 -0.59
CA LYS A 63 10.18 -0.91 -0.44
C LYS A 63 11.41 -1.77 -0.64
N GLN A 64 12.46 -1.20 -1.23
CA GLN A 64 13.75 -1.85 -1.34
C GLN A 64 14.42 -1.95 0.05
N VAL A 65 14.91 -3.15 0.37
CA VAL A 65 15.59 -3.47 1.62
C VAL A 65 17.07 -3.71 1.36
N ILE A 66 17.93 -3.19 2.23
CA ILE A 66 19.40 -3.37 2.13
C ILE A 66 19.99 -4.17 3.30
N HIS A 67 19.20 -4.49 4.31
CA HIS A 67 19.64 -5.24 5.48
C HIS A 67 18.52 -6.15 6.02
N PRO A 68 18.81 -7.40 6.45
CA PRO A 68 17.79 -8.33 6.94
C PRO A 68 16.91 -7.78 8.08
N SER A 69 17.47 -6.96 8.98
CA SER A 69 16.71 -6.34 10.08
C SER A 69 15.59 -5.40 9.64
N GLN A 70 15.57 -4.98 8.36
CA GLN A 70 14.53 -4.10 7.82
C GLN A 70 13.34 -4.90 7.27
N ILE A 71 13.50 -6.21 7.03
CA ILE A 71 12.50 -7.04 6.33
C ILE A 71 11.17 -7.02 7.08
N GLU A 72 11.19 -7.31 8.37
CA GLU A 72 9.99 -7.38 9.21
C GLU A 72 9.27 -6.02 9.26
N THR A 73 10.02 -4.93 9.47
CA THR A 73 9.44 -3.57 9.51
C THR A 73 8.81 -3.18 8.18
N VAL A 74 9.44 -3.51 7.05
CA VAL A 74 8.90 -3.24 5.71
C VAL A 74 7.65 -4.09 5.48
N GLN A 75 7.70 -5.40 5.71
CA GLN A 75 6.57 -6.29 5.49
C GLN A 75 5.34 -5.87 6.31
N SER A 76 5.51 -5.56 7.59
CA SER A 76 4.43 -5.13 8.47
C SER A 76 3.74 -3.83 8.00
N ALA A 77 4.45 -2.94 7.31
CA ALA A 77 3.89 -1.68 6.83
C ALA A 77 3.17 -1.80 5.46
N PHE A 78 3.56 -2.76 4.63
CA PHE A 78 3.01 -2.95 3.29
C PHE A 78 1.99 -4.09 3.20
N LEU A 79 1.96 -5.01 4.17
CA LEU A 79 0.91 -6.01 4.28
C LEU A 79 -0.35 -5.38 4.93
N PRO A 80 -1.56 -5.71 4.44
CA PRO A 80 -2.79 -5.27 5.10
C PRO A 80 -2.90 -5.89 6.50
N SER A 81 -3.39 -5.11 7.47
CA SER A 81 -3.72 -5.63 8.80
C SER A 81 -4.88 -6.61 8.75
N GLU A 82 -4.95 -7.52 9.73
CA GLU A 82 -6.04 -8.51 9.82
C GLU A 82 -7.43 -7.85 9.79
N ASP A 83 -7.60 -6.72 10.49
CA ASP A 83 -8.85 -5.95 10.47
C ASP A 83 -9.23 -5.49 9.05
N LYS A 84 -8.24 -5.08 8.25
CA LYS A 84 -8.45 -4.63 6.87
C LYS A 84 -8.77 -5.81 5.95
N ILE A 85 -8.19 -6.98 6.23
CA ILE A 85 -8.50 -8.23 5.53
C ILE A 85 -9.94 -8.64 5.81
N GLU A 86 -10.35 -8.66 7.08
CA GLU A 86 -11.70 -9.03 7.49
C GLU A 86 -12.74 -8.05 6.92
N TRP A 87 -12.44 -6.75 6.97
CA TRP A 87 -13.25 -5.71 6.34
C TRP A 87 -13.43 -5.96 4.84
N ALA A 88 -12.34 -6.22 4.12
CA ALA A 88 -12.38 -6.44 2.67
C ALA A 88 -13.18 -7.70 2.31
N ARG A 89 -12.99 -8.80 3.07
CA ARG A 89 -13.74 -10.05 2.88
C ARG A 89 -15.24 -9.88 3.15
N SER A 90 -15.59 -9.17 4.23
CA SER A 90 -16.97 -8.90 4.59
C SER A 90 -17.68 -8.05 3.53
N LEU A 91 -17.02 -6.98 3.07
CA LEU A 91 -17.55 -6.10 2.03
C LEU A 91 -17.75 -6.83 0.69
N MET A 92 -16.81 -7.70 0.30
CA MET A 92 -16.95 -8.54 -0.90
C MET A 92 -18.14 -9.50 -0.80
N LYS A 93 -18.36 -10.12 0.37
CA LYS A 93 -19.48 -11.04 0.58
C LYS A 93 -20.83 -10.32 0.46
N GLU A 94 -20.97 -9.15 1.07
CA GLU A 94 -22.21 -8.36 0.97
C GLU A 94 -22.43 -7.82 -0.45
N PHE A 95 -21.37 -7.38 -1.13
CA PHE A 95 -21.49 -6.92 -2.52
C PHE A 95 -22.04 -8.02 -3.42
N ILE A 96 -21.55 -9.26 -3.33
CA ILE A 96 -22.04 -10.39 -4.13
C ILE A 96 -23.54 -10.63 -3.89
N GLU A 97 -24.01 -10.47 -2.65
CA GLU A 97 -25.43 -10.65 -2.33
C GLU A 97 -26.30 -9.51 -2.87
N HIS A 98 -25.82 -8.27 -2.80
CA HIS A 98 -26.50 -7.09 -3.33
C HIS A 98 -26.49 -7.02 -4.87
N GLU A 99 -25.44 -7.50 -5.52
CA GLU A 99 -25.32 -7.59 -6.98
C GLU A 99 -26.39 -8.53 -7.56
N LYS A 100 -26.66 -9.67 -6.91
CA LYS A 100 -27.77 -10.57 -7.30
C LYS A 100 -29.14 -9.91 -7.27
N ILE A 101 -29.31 -8.90 -6.41
CA ILE A 101 -30.55 -8.16 -6.21
C ILE A 101 -30.60 -6.92 -7.13
N GLY A 102 -29.55 -6.65 -7.92
CA GLY A 102 -29.48 -5.55 -8.88
C GLY A 102 -29.26 -4.17 -8.26
N LYS A 103 -28.78 -4.08 -7.00
CA LYS A 103 -28.49 -2.81 -6.34
C LYS A 103 -27.00 -2.46 -6.44
N GLY A 104 -26.67 -1.49 -7.30
CA GLY A 104 -25.29 -1.03 -7.52
C GLY A 104 -24.68 -0.18 -6.40
N ALA A 105 -25.48 0.27 -5.43
CA ALA A 105 -25.03 0.97 -4.24
C ALA A 105 -25.80 0.45 -3.02
N PHE A 106 -25.09 0.18 -1.93
CA PHE A 106 -25.67 -0.29 -0.67
C PHE A 106 -24.90 0.26 0.52
N THR A 107 -25.50 0.22 1.70
CA THR A 107 -24.86 0.65 2.96
C THR A 107 -24.23 -0.54 3.67
N PHE A 108 -22.94 -0.45 3.97
CA PHE A 108 -22.18 -1.41 4.78
C PHE A 108 -21.59 -0.70 6.00
N ARG A 109 -21.86 -1.21 7.21
CA ARG A 109 -21.38 -0.63 8.48
C ARG A 109 -21.60 0.89 8.57
N GLY A 110 -22.78 1.35 8.17
CA GLY A 110 -23.16 2.77 8.19
C GLY A 110 -22.53 3.64 7.09
N HIS A 111 -21.72 3.09 6.18
CA HIS A 111 -21.10 3.81 5.08
C HIS A 111 -21.70 3.39 3.74
N MET A 112 -21.89 4.34 2.84
CA MET A 112 -22.31 4.04 1.47
C MET A 112 -21.15 3.41 0.71
N ILE A 113 -21.39 2.23 0.13
CA ILE A 113 -20.43 1.53 -0.70
C ILE A 113 -20.61 1.96 -2.14
N ASP A 114 -19.54 2.50 -2.70
CA ASP A 114 -19.41 2.86 -4.10
C ASP A 114 -18.39 1.95 -4.82
N ARG A 115 -18.27 2.14 -6.13
CA ARG A 115 -17.35 1.36 -6.96
C ARG A 115 -15.87 1.52 -6.55
N PRO A 116 -15.36 2.73 -6.23
CA PRO A 116 -14.01 2.90 -5.69
C PRO A 116 -13.72 2.07 -4.43
N LEU A 117 -14.61 2.07 -3.44
CA LEU A 117 -14.39 1.33 -2.19
C LEU A 117 -14.38 -0.18 -2.43
N LEU A 118 -15.23 -0.65 -3.34
CA LEU A 118 -15.24 -2.05 -3.77
C LEU A 118 -13.92 -2.45 -4.45
N LEU A 119 -13.41 -1.64 -5.37
CA LEU A 119 -12.11 -1.89 -6.02
C LEU A 119 -10.97 -1.93 -5.00
N GLN A 120 -11.04 -1.11 -3.96
CA GLN A 120 -10.07 -1.15 -2.87
C GLN A 120 -10.12 -2.49 -2.11
N ALA A 121 -11.32 -2.96 -1.74
CA ALA A 121 -11.48 -4.26 -1.08
C ALA A 121 -11.01 -5.42 -1.98
N MET A 122 -11.35 -5.42 -3.27
CA MET A 122 -10.85 -6.40 -4.24
C MET A 122 -9.33 -6.42 -4.30
N ASN A 123 -8.68 -5.26 -4.33
CA ASN A 123 -7.23 -5.16 -4.37
C ASN A 123 -6.58 -5.75 -3.11
N VAL A 124 -7.18 -5.55 -1.93
CA VAL A 124 -6.70 -6.15 -0.67
C VAL A 124 -6.78 -7.67 -0.74
N VAL A 125 -7.93 -8.24 -1.15
CA VAL A 125 -8.08 -9.71 -1.25
C VAL A 125 -7.10 -10.29 -2.28
N LYS A 126 -7.01 -9.68 -3.46
CA LYS A 126 -6.08 -10.12 -4.52
C LYS A 126 -4.62 -10.07 -4.09
N MET A 127 -4.26 -9.12 -3.23
CA MET A 127 -2.91 -9.05 -2.66
C MET A 127 -2.64 -10.24 -1.73
N LEU A 128 -3.58 -10.59 -0.86
CA LEU A 128 -3.46 -11.73 0.05
C LEU A 128 -3.32 -13.06 -0.69
N ASP A 129 -4.14 -13.27 -1.72
CA ASP A 129 -4.09 -14.50 -2.51
C ASP A 129 -2.69 -14.71 -3.11
N ARG A 130 -2.05 -13.62 -3.57
CA ARG A 130 -0.67 -13.66 -4.08
C ARG A 130 0.35 -13.99 -3.00
N VAL A 131 0.22 -13.40 -1.81
CA VAL A 131 1.13 -13.65 -0.69
C VAL A 131 1.03 -15.11 -0.24
N ASN A 132 -0.19 -15.63 -0.08
CA ASN A 132 -0.43 -17.02 0.32
C ASN A 132 0.12 -18.02 -0.70
N ASN A 133 -0.09 -17.77 -2.00
CA ASN A 133 0.46 -18.61 -3.07
C ASN A 133 1.99 -18.55 -3.18
N SER A 134 2.64 -17.53 -2.61
CA SER A 134 4.11 -17.40 -2.60
C SER A 134 4.76 -18.11 -1.42
N GLN A 135 3.98 -18.48 -0.40
CA GLN A 135 4.40 -19.21 0.78
C GLN A 135 4.07 -20.72 0.70
N SER A 136 3.43 -21.14 -0.40
CA SER A 136 3.11 -22.55 -0.73
C SER A 136 4.19 -23.13 -1.65
#